data_AF-A0A7V0Z8R1-F1
#
_entry.id   AF-A0A7V0Z8R1-F1
#
_cell.length_a   1.000
_cell.length_b   1.000
_cell.length_c   1.000
_cell.angle_alpha   90.00
_cell.angle_beta   90.00
_cell.angle_gamma   90.00
#
_symmetry.space_group_name_H-M   'P 1'
#
loop_
_entity.id
_entity.type
_entity.pdbx_description
1 polymer ?
#
loop_
_entity_poly.entity_id
_entity_poly.type
_entity_poly.pdbx_seq_one_letter_code
_entity_poly.pdbx_strand_id
1 'polypeptide(L)'
;MEELKVYLNGELIPAGEAKIGITDPGFLHGASAFTTMRAHNGVVFGFERHLARLADTVRLLGLKVGATGGELVDGMYAVLDANDLREARCRITLTPGPPEEARSGDGSPAPTTLITAVPLPDYPAWWYQKGISVVVTSFKQIGGDPTFGHKTGCYLPRILARQEAAAKGTEDALWYTNENLLAESCFSNVFLVLDGVVYTPPRDTP
;
A
#
# COMPACT_ATOMS: atom_id res chain seq x y z
N MET A 1 15.87 -21.00 1.26
CA MET A 1 14.56 -20.60 1.81
C MET A 1 13.51 -21.27 0.97
N GLU A 2 12.50 -21.85 1.60
CA GLU A 2 11.31 -22.28 0.86
C GLU A 2 10.67 -21.07 0.19
N GLU A 3 10.04 -21.31 -0.96
CA GLU A 3 9.33 -20.27 -1.70
C GLU A 3 8.13 -19.77 -0.87
N LEU A 4 7.97 -18.45 -0.81
CA LEU A 4 6.84 -17.86 -0.10
C LEU A 4 5.52 -18.25 -0.76
N LYS A 5 4.49 -18.49 0.05
CA LYS A 5 3.10 -18.65 -0.41
C LYS A 5 2.35 -17.34 -0.33
N VAL A 6 1.46 -17.11 -1.27
CA VAL A 6 0.57 -15.95 -1.34
C VAL A 6 -0.88 -16.41 -1.43
N TYR A 7 -1.82 -15.57 -1.01
CA TYR A 7 -3.23 -15.85 -1.21
C TYR A 7 -3.71 -15.10 -2.45
N LEU A 8 -4.20 -15.83 -3.44
CA LEU A 8 -4.75 -15.29 -4.67
C LEU A 8 -6.16 -15.86 -4.87
N ASN A 9 -7.15 -14.98 -4.87
CA ASN A 9 -8.55 -15.31 -5.21
C ASN A 9 -9.17 -16.49 -4.43
N GLY A 10 -8.79 -16.70 -3.16
CA GLY A 10 -9.31 -17.81 -2.36
C GLY A 10 -8.27 -18.87 -2.00
N GLU A 11 -7.15 -18.91 -2.71
CA GLU A 11 -6.22 -20.03 -2.67
C GLU A 11 -4.82 -19.62 -2.21
N LEU A 12 -4.20 -20.43 -1.35
CA LEU A 12 -2.79 -20.33 -1.03
C LEU A 12 -1.95 -21.06 -2.08
N ILE A 13 -1.11 -20.31 -2.79
CA ILE A 13 -0.27 -20.81 -3.88
C ILE A 13 1.17 -20.33 -3.73
N PRO A 14 2.17 -21.04 -4.30
CA PRO A 14 3.54 -20.55 -4.36
C PRO A 14 3.63 -19.20 -5.09
N ALA A 15 4.46 -18.28 -4.61
CA ALA A 15 4.54 -16.91 -5.14
C ALA A 15 4.91 -16.86 -6.63
N GLY A 16 5.79 -17.75 -7.11
CA GLY A 16 6.18 -17.85 -8.52
C GLY A 16 5.09 -18.41 -9.43
N GLU A 17 4.06 -19.04 -8.87
CA GLU A 17 2.91 -19.54 -9.62
C GLU A 17 1.76 -18.51 -9.70
N ALA A 18 1.79 -17.47 -8.85
CA ALA A 18 0.77 -16.44 -8.82
C ALA A 18 0.80 -15.58 -10.09
N LYS A 19 -0.32 -15.55 -10.81
CA LYS A 19 -0.48 -14.83 -12.09
C LYS A 19 -1.66 -13.87 -12.02
N ILE A 20 -1.46 -12.69 -12.60
CA ILE A 20 -2.50 -11.68 -12.78
C ILE A 20 -2.86 -11.65 -14.27
N GLY A 21 -4.15 -11.47 -14.57
CA GLY A 21 -4.62 -11.34 -15.96
C GLY A 21 -4.00 -10.11 -16.63
N ILE A 22 -3.49 -10.27 -17.85
CA ILE A 22 -2.85 -9.17 -18.59
C ILE A 22 -3.85 -8.06 -18.97
N THR A 23 -5.15 -8.38 -18.95
CA THR A 23 -6.26 -7.46 -19.20
C THR A 23 -6.82 -6.84 -17.92
N ASP A 24 -6.26 -7.14 -16.74
CA ASP A 24 -6.70 -6.56 -15.47
C ASP A 24 -6.47 -5.03 -15.46
N PRO A 25 -7.52 -4.20 -15.29
CA PRO A 25 -7.38 -2.75 -15.21
C PRO A 25 -6.48 -2.26 -14.07
N GLY A 26 -6.34 -3.04 -13.00
CA GLY A 26 -5.37 -2.78 -11.94
C GLY A 26 -3.93 -2.80 -12.45
N PHE A 27 -3.62 -3.72 -13.36
CA PHE A 27 -2.31 -3.81 -14.02
C PHE A 27 -2.14 -2.76 -15.11
N LEU A 28 -3.15 -2.59 -15.97
CA LEU A 28 -3.05 -1.71 -17.15
C LEU A 28 -3.17 -0.21 -16.82
N HIS A 29 -3.97 0.14 -15.81
CA HIS A 29 -4.39 1.52 -15.57
C HIS A 29 -4.26 1.95 -14.10
N GLY A 30 -3.74 1.08 -13.23
CA GLY A 30 -3.62 1.38 -11.79
C GLY A 30 -4.95 1.38 -11.03
N ALA A 31 -6.04 0.87 -11.65
CA ALA A 31 -7.37 0.76 -11.05
C ALA A 31 -7.39 -0.29 -9.93
N SER A 32 -6.76 0.04 -8.80
CA SER A 32 -6.57 -0.84 -7.68
C SER A 32 -6.56 -0.07 -6.35
N ALA A 33 -7.00 -0.76 -5.31
CA ALA A 33 -6.92 -0.30 -3.93
C ALA A 33 -5.96 -1.22 -3.17
N PHE A 34 -5.15 -0.67 -2.27
CA PHE A 34 -4.27 -1.50 -1.45
C PHE A 34 -4.14 -0.98 -0.03
N THR A 35 -3.77 -1.89 0.88
CA THR A 35 -3.30 -1.50 2.22
C THR A 35 -2.03 -2.26 2.55
N THR A 36 -1.17 -1.62 3.33
CA THR A 36 0.07 -2.21 3.82
C THR A 36 0.04 -2.12 5.34
N MET A 37 0.36 -3.23 5.98
CA MET A 37 0.26 -3.42 7.43
C MET A 37 1.55 -4.06 7.94
N ARG A 38 1.76 -3.96 9.25
CA ARG A 38 2.83 -4.68 9.94
C ARG A 38 2.22 -5.79 10.78
N ALA A 39 2.78 -6.99 10.67
CA ALA A 39 2.62 -8.01 11.69
C ALA A 39 3.75 -7.88 12.71
N HIS A 40 3.40 -7.98 13.99
CA HIS A 40 4.33 -8.03 15.10
C HIS A 40 3.91 -9.18 16.02
N ASN A 41 4.84 -10.07 16.35
CA ASN A 41 4.56 -11.30 17.09
C ASN A 41 3.37 -12.11 16.49
N GLY A 42 3.27 -12.15 15.16
CA GLY A 42 2.19 -12.81 14.43
C GLY A 42 0.84 -12.09 14.46
N VAL A 43 0.75 -10.88 15.03
CA VAL A 43 -0.50 -10.10 15.09
C VAL A 43 -0.42 -8.89 14.16
N VAL A 44 -1.39 -8.73 13.27
CA VAL A 44 -1.48 -7.58 12.36
C VAL A 44 -1.94 -6.34 13.13
N PHE A 45 -1.10 -5.31 13.17
CA PHE A 45 -1.41 -4.08 13.91
C PHE A 45 -2.52 -3.27 13.24
N GLY A 46 -3.58 -2.96 13.98
CA GLY A 46 -4.64 -2.05 13.55
C GLY A 46 -5.46 -2.55 12.35
N PHE A 47 -5.57 -3.86 12.17
CA PHE A 47 -6.15 -4.49 10.98
C PHE A 47 -7.53 -3.91 10.59
N GLU A 48 -8.45 -3.77 11.55
CA GLU A 48 -9.78 -3.18 11.32
C GLU A 48 -9.70 -1.77 10.71
N ARG A 49 -8.81 -0.91 11.21
CA ARG A 49 -8.60 0.45 10.67
C ARG A 49 -8.03 0.41 9.26
N HIS A 50 -7.17 -0.55 8.97
CA HIS A 50 -6.63 -0.74 7.62
C HIS A 50 -7.70 -1.23 6.64
N LEU A 51 -8.60 -2.12 7.06
CA LEU A 51 -9.71 -2.60 6.24
C LEU A 51 -10.77 -1.52 6.03
N ALA A 52 -11.08 -0.73 7.05
CA ALA A 52 -11.98 0.42 6.92
C ALA A 52 -11.48 1.41 5.85
N ARG A 53 -10.19 1.81 5.93
CA ARG A 53 -9.58 2.68 4.91
C ARG A 53 -9.55 2.02 3.52
N LEU A 54 -9.25 0.72 3.44
CA LEU A 54 -9.27 -0.02 2.18
C LEU A 54 -10.68 0.01 1.55
N ALA A 55 -11.71 -0.24 2.35
CA ALA A 55 -13.11 -0.19 1.91
C ALA A 55 -13.52 1.22 1.44
N ASP A 56 -13.05 2.27 2.12
CA ASP A 56 -13.28 3.65 1.69
C ASP A 56 -12.61 3.95 0.34
N THR A 57 -11.39 3.48 0.11
CA THR A 57 -10.72 3.59 -1.20
C THR A 57 -11.46 2.80 -2.29
N VAL A 58 -11.90 1.56 -1.99
CA VAL A 58 -12.70 0.76 -2.93
C VAL A 58 -13.98 1.48 -3.32
N ARG A 59 -14.70 2.07 -2.34
CA ARG A 59 -15.94 2.82 -2.56
C ARG A 59 -15.71 4.06 -3.43
N LEU A 60 -14.68 4.85 -3.12
CA LEU A 60 -14.32 6.04 -3.88
C LEU A 60 -14.06 5.72 -5.36
N LEU A 61 -13.27 4.67 -5.59
CA LEU A 61 -12.87 4.26 -6.94
C LEU A 61 -13.97 3.50 -7.69
N GLY A 62 -15.07 3.14 -7.04
CA GLY A 62 -16.14 2.33 -7.63
C GLY A 62 -15.68 0.92 -8.03
N LEU A 63 -14.65 0.36 -7.36
CA LEU A 63 -14.13 -0.96 -7.69
C LEU A 63 -15.11 -2.04 -7.26
N LYS A 64 -15.38 -3.00 -8.16
CA LYS A 64 -15.99 -4.26 -7.78
C LYS A 64 -14.92 -5.13 -7.12
N VAL A 65 -15.15 -5.57 -5.89
CA VAL A 65 -14.24 -6.44 -5.15
C VAL A 65 -14.99 -7.68 -4.67
N GLY A 66 -14.33 -8.83 -4.65
CA GLY A 66 -14.96 -10.12 -4.34
C GLY A 66 -14.91 -10.49 -2.87
N ALA A 67 -13.81 -10.16 -2.18
CA ALA A 67 -13.59 -10.56 -0.79
C ALA A 67 -14.24 -9.60 0.22
N THR A 68 -14.89 -10.18 1.21
CA THR A 68 -15.40 -9.51 2.42
C THR A 68 -14.26 -9.18 3.39
N GLY A 69 -14.53 -8.27 4.34
CA GLY A 69 -13.57 -7.95 5.39
C GLY A 69 -13.11 -9.18 6.19
N GLY A 70 -14.00 -10.14 6.46
CA GLY A 70 -13.68 -11.39 7.15
C GLY A 70 -12.74 -12.28 6.33
N GLU A 71 -13.05 -12.51 5.06
CA GLU A 71 -12.19 -13.30 4.16
C GLU A 71 -10.80 -12.68 3.97
N LEU A 72 -10.71 -11.34 3.99
CA LEU A 72 -9.43 -10.64 3.96
C LEU A 72 -8.60 -10.84 5.24
N VAL A 73 -9.26 -10.94 6.40
CA VAL A 73 -8.59 -11.27 7.67
C VAL A 73 -8.09 -12.70 7.64
N ASP A 74 -8.97 -13.65 7.31
CA ASP A 74 -8.66 -15.08 7.27
C ASP A 74 -7.54 -15.37 6.27
N GLY A 75 -7.62 -14.79 5.06
CA GLY A 75 -6.59 -14.93 4.03
C GLY A 75 -5.24 -14.35 4.46
N MET A 76 -5.22 -13.24 5.21
CA MET A 76 -3.96 -12.67 5.74
C MET A 76 -3.30 -13.60 6.76
N TYR A 77 -4.07 -14.14 7.71
CA TYR A 77 -3.52 -15.05 8.70
C TYR A 77 -3.10 -16.38 8.08
N ALA A 78 -3.84 -16.88 7.08
CA ALA A 78 -3.44 -18.04 6.30
C ALA A 78 -2.08 -17.81 5.60
N VAL A 79 -1.83 -16.62 5.04
CA VAL A 79 -0.53 -16.26 4.45
C VAL A 79 0.57 -16.17 5.51
N LEU A 80 0.31 -15.59 6.68
CA LEU A 80 1.31 -15.50 7.75
C LEU A 80 1.71 -16.89 8.26
N ASP A 81 0.72 -17.75 8.53
CA ASP A 81 0.93 -19.11 9.05
C ASP A 81 1.63 -20.00 8.02
N ALA A 82 1.22 -19.94 6.75
CA ALA A 82 1.82 -20.74 5.68
C ALA A 82 3.30 -20.41 5.39
N ASN A 83 3.77 -19.24 5.84
CA ASN A 83 5.15 -18.77 5.67
C ASN A 83 5.93 -18.68 6.99
N ASP A 84 5.36 -19.11 8.13
CA ASP A 84 5.93 -18.97 9.47
C ASP A 84 6.43 -17.54 9.79
N LEU A 85 5.65 -16.52 9.40
CA LEU A 85 6.02 -15.12 9.56
C LEU A 85 5.41 -14.51 10.82
N ARG A 86 6.28 -14.10 11.75
CA ARG A 86 5.89 -13.38 12.99
C ARG A 86 6.13 -11.86 12.89
N GLU A 87 7.21 -11.45 12.23
CA GLU A 87 7.51 -10.06 11.90
C GLU A 87 7.43 -9.88 10.38
N ALA A 88 6.39 -9.19 9.90
CA ALA A 88 6.15 -9.11 8.46
C ALA A 88 5.64 -7.75 8.02
N ARG A 89 5.97 -7.41 6.77
CA ARG A 89 5.23 -6.42 6.00
C ARG A 89 4.15 -7.14 5.20
N CYS A 90 2.92 -6.91 5.59
CA CYS A 90 1.72 -7.50 5.02
C CYS A 90 1.10 -6.54 3.99
N ARG A 91 0.52 -7.06 2.92
CA ARG A 91 -0.18 -6.26 1.91
C ARG A 91 -1.42 -6.98 1.41
N ILE A 92 -2.51 -6.23 1.27
CA ILE A 92 -3.71 -6.63 0.53
C ILE A 92 -3.81 -5.70 -0.68
N THR A 93 -4.03 -6.26 -1.87
CA THR A 93 -4.27 -5.53 -3.11
C THR A 93 -5.54 -6.05 -3.76
N LEU A 94 -6.44 -5.14 -4.12
CA LEU A 94 -7.73 -5.42 -4.74
C LEU A 94 -7.82 -4.73 -6.10
N THR A 95 -8.29 -5.46 -7.12
CA THR A 95 -8.54 -4.94 -8.47
C THR A 95 -9.90 -5.45 -8.95
N PRO A 96 -10.50 -4.83 -9.99
CA PRO A 96 -11.74 -5.33 -10.58
C PRO A 96 -11.56 -6.64 -11.38
N GLY A 97 -10.32 -7.09 -11.58
CA GLY A 97 -10.00 -8.29 -12.36
C GLY A 97 -10.12 -8.11 -13.88
N PRO A 98 -9.68 -9.12 -14.65
CA PRO A 98 -9.76 -9.09 -16.12
C PRO A 98 -11.23 -9.19 -16.59
N PRO A 99 -11.66 -8.38 -17.57
CA PRO A 99 -13.08 -8.27 -17.92
C PRO A 99 -13.73 -9.53 -18.51
N GLU A 100 -12.94 -10.40 -19.14
CA GLU A 100 -13.44 -11.57 -19.89
C GLU A 100 -12.86 -12.91 -19.41
N GLU A 101 -11.67 -12.92 -18.83
CA GLU A 101 -10.89 -14.14 -18.53
C GLU A 101 -11.37 -14.87 -17.27
N ALA A 102 -12.09 -14.18 -16.39
CA ALA A 102 -12.73 -14.77 -15.22
C ALA A 102 -14.11 -14.13 -15.08
N ARG A 103 -15.17 -14.88 -15.39
CA ARG A 103 -16.53 -14.42 -15.15
C ARG A 103 -17.04 -15.03 -13.84
N SER A 104 -17.54 -14.17 -12.96
CA SER A 104 -18.37 -14.58 -11.83
C SER A 104 -19.65 -15.27 -12.33
N GLY A 105 -20.37 -15.97 -11.45
CA GLY A 105 -21.60 -16.68 -11.83
C GLY A 105 -22.70 -15.79 -12.44
N ASP A 106 -22.60 -14.46 -12.30
CA ASP A 106 -23.48 -13.45 -12.89
C ASP A 106 -22.97 -12.87 -14.23
N GLY A 107 -21.84 -13.35 -14.74
CA GLY A 107 -21.22 -12.89 -15.98
C GLY A 107 -20.33 -11.65 -15.86
N SER A 108 -20.16 -11.06 -14.66
CA SER A 108 -19.23 -9.94 -14.46
C SER A 108 -17.78 -10.41 -14.37
N PRO A 109 -16.78 -9.54 -14.63
CA PRO A 109 -15.38 -9.82 -14.32
C PRO A 109 -15.23 -10.28 -12.87
N ALA A 110 -14.44 -11.31 -12.60
CA ALA A 110 -14.15 -11.80 -11.26
C ALA A 110 -13.04 -10.93 -10.65
N PRO A 111 -13.32 -10.20 -9.56
CA PRO A 111 -12.32 -9.31 -8.96
C PRO A 111 -11.08 -10.05 -8.48
N THR A 112 -9.91 -9.43 -8.61
CA THR A 112 -8.67 -10.00 -8.09
C THR A 112 -8.45 -9.58 -6.64
N THR A 113 -8.22 -10.56 -5.77
CA THR A 113 -7.77 -10.36 -4.38
C THR A 113 -6.42 -11.01 -4.21
N LEU A 114 -5.38 -10.19 -3.99
CA LEU A 114 -4.02 -10.65 -3.72
C LEU A 114 -3.61 -10.24 -2.30
N ILE A 115 -3.21 -11.22 -1.50
CA ILE A 115 -2.65 -11.01 -0.16
C ILE A 115 -1.24 -11.57 -0.12
N THR A 116 -0.30 -10.73 0.30
CA THR A 116 1.12 -11.10 0.43
C THR A 116 1.66 -10.70 1.78
N ALA A 117 2.64 -11.45 2.26
CA ALA A 117 3.47 -11.09 3.40
C ALA A 117 4.91 -11.42 3.07
N VAL A 118 5.82 -10.55 3.49
CA VAL A 118 7.26 -10.76 3.40
C VAL A 118 7.88 -10.44 4.75
N PRO A 119 9.06 -11.01 5.09
CA PRO A 119 9.81 -10.62 6.27
C PRO A 119 9.91 -9.09 6.37
N LEU A 120 9.74 -8.56 7.57
CA LEU A 120 9.88 -7.13 7.80
C LEU A 120 11.31 -6.70 7.42
N PRO A 121 11.49 -5.64 6.61
CA PRO A 121 12.82 -5.18 6.25
C PRO A 121 13.55 -4.60 7.48
N ASP A 122 14.83 -4.93 7.61
CA ASP A 122 15.70 -4.34 8.62
C ASP A 122 16.13 -2.94 8.18
N TYR A 123 15.74 -1.93 8.95
CA TYR A 123 16.26 -0.57 8.80
C TYR A 123 17.48 -0.37 9.72
N PRO A 124 18.52 0.36 9.27
CA PRO A 124 19.68 0.61 10.10
C PRO A 124 19.31 1.31 11.41
N ALA A 125 19.75 0.77 12.55
CA ALA A 125 19.43 1.34 13.86
C ALA A 125 19.82 2.83 13.98
N TRP A 126 20.87 3.24 13.28
CA TRP A 126 21.32 4.63 13.27
C TRP A 126 20.31 5.60 12.64
N TRP A 127 19.40 5.15 11.75
CA TRP A 127 18.33 5.99 11.21
C TRP A 127 17.44 6.55 12.33
N TYR A 128 17.16 5.74 13.34
CA TYR A 128 16.32 6.12 14.48
C TYR A 128 17.07 6.91 15.55
N GLN A 129 18.40 6.80 15.59
CA GLN A 129 19.24 7.47 16.60
C GLN A 129 19.75 8.83 16.11
N LYS A 130 20.10 8.94 14.82
CA LYS A 130 20.73 10.12 14.22
C LYS A 130 19.80 10.85 13.24
N GLY A 131 18.68 10.24 12.88
CA GLY A 131 17.83 10.71 11.79
C GLY A 131 18.36 10.25 10.42
N ILE A 132 17.56 10.53 9.41
CA ILE A 132 17.87 10.32 8.00
C ILE A 132 17.99 11.67 7.29
N SER A 133 18.65 11.68 6.14
CA SER A 133 18.66 12.85 5.26
C SER A 133 17.48 12.78 4.31
N VAL A 134 16.87 13.92 4.05
CA VAL A 134 15.78 14.06 3.09
C VAL A 134 16.05 15.22 2.14
N VAL A 135 15.55 15.11 0.91
CA VAL A 135 15.53 16.21 -0.05
C VAL A 135 14.12 16.73 -0.23
N VAL A 136 13.95 17.99 -0.62
CA VAL A 136 12.67 18.47 -1.12
C VAL A 136 12.55 18.07 -2.59
N THR A 137 11.43 17.46 -2.97
CA THR A 137 11.16 17.03 -4.36
C THR A 137 11.13 18.22 -5.31
N SER A 138 11.56 17.99 -6.57
CA SER A 138 11.52 19.00 -7.63
C SER A 138 10.11 19.29 -8.15
N PHE A 139 9.17 18.38 -7.92
CA PHE A 139 7.76 18.49 -8.31
C PHE A 139 6.86 18.54 -7.07
N LYS A 140 5.63 19.01 -7.28
CA LYS A 140 4.67 19.30 -6.23
C LYS A 140 3.41 18.48 -6.38
N GLN A 141 2.73 18.27 -5.27
CA GLN A 141 1.41 17.65 -5.26
C GLN A 141 0.34 18.70 -5.56
N ILE A 142 -0.61 18.34 -6.41
CA ILE A 142 -1.65 19.26 -6.86
C ILE A 142 -2.88 19.07 -5.96
N GLY A 143 -3.35 20.17 -5.39
CA GLY A 143 -4.64 20.20 -4.68
C GLY A 143 -5.80 19.80 -5.60
N GLY A 144 -6.73 19.01 -5.07
CA GLY A 144 -7.95 18.60 -5.80
C GLY A 144 -7.84 17.31 -6.60
N ASP A 145 -6.76 16.53 -6.43
CA ASP A 145 -6.72 15.14 -6.92
C ASP A 145 -7.89 14.35 -6.30
N PRO A 146 -8.78 13.73 -7.10
CA PRO A 146 -9.96 13.04 -6.57
C PRO A 146 -9.62 11.78 -5.75
N THR A 147 -8.38 11.29 -5.84
CA THR A 147 -7.88 10.12 -5.12
C THR A 147 -7.00 10.48 -3.93
N PHE A 148 -6.86 11.77 -3.62
CA PHE A 148 -6.15 12.23 -2.44
C PHE A 148 -6.65 11.54 -1.15
N GLY A 149 -5.73 11.14 -0.27
CA GLY A 149 -6.02 10.52 1.01
C GLY A 149 -6.37 9.03 0.90
N HIS A 150 -6.46 8.52 -0.33
CA HIS A 150 -6.74 7.13 -0.62
C HIS A 150 -5.50 6.38 -1.12
N LYS A 151 -5.44 5.09 -0.80
CA LYS A 151 -4.27 4.25 -1.08
C LYS A 151 -4.50 3.43 -2.35
N THR A 152 -4.27 4.08 -3.48
CA THR A 152 -4.51 3.53 -4.83
C THR A 152 -3.25 2.94 -5.46
N GLY A 153 -3.40 2.16 -6.53
CA GLY A 153 -2.26 1.68 -7.32
C GLY A 153 -1.44 2.76 -8.02
N CYS A 154 -1.95 4.00 -8.12
CA CYS A 154 -1.31 5.13 -8.79
C CYS A 154 -0.19 5.75 -7.95
N TYR A 155 0.78 4.93 -7.56
CA TYR A 155 1.85 5.27 -6.63
C TYR A 155 3.13 5.79 -7.31
N LEU A 156 3.13 5.88 -8.65
CA LEU A 156 4.32 6.25 -9.43
C LEU A 156 4.93 7.60 -9.03
N PRO A 157 4.17 8.68 -8.77
CA PRO A 157 4.76 9.94 -8.31
C PRO A 157 5.62 9.79 -7.05
N ARG A 158 5.20 8.94 -6.11
CA ARG A 158 5.94 8.63 -4.86
C ARG A 158 7.22 7.85 -5.13
N ILE A 159 7.17 6.95 -6.10
CA ILE A 159 8.34 6.20 -6.57
C ILE A 159 9.35 7.15 -7.21
N LEU A 160 8.89 8.09 -8.05
CA LEU A 160 9.76 9.11 -8.66
C LEU A 160 10.41 10.00 -7.60
N ALA A 161 9.67 10.40 -6.57
CA ALA A 161 10.20 11.21 -5.46
C ALA A 161 11.30 10.43 -4.71
N ARG A 162 11.07 9.14 -4.45
CA ARG A 162 12.06 8.27 -3.81
C ARG A 162 13.32 8.08 -4.68
N GLN A 163 13.15 7.97 -5.99
CA GLN A 163 14.26 7.89 -6.95
C GLN A 163 15.07 9.19 -6.99
N GLU A 164 14.41 10.35 -6.96
CA GLU A 164 15.07 11.66 -6.86
C GLU A 164 15.91 11.75 -5.58
N ALA A 165 15.37 11.34 -4.43
CA ALA A 165 16.11 11.27 -3.17
C ALA A 165 17.34 10.35 -3.27
N ALA A 166 17.17 9.15 -3.83
CA ALA A 166 18.25 8.20 -4.00
C ALA A 166 19.37 8.75 -4.90
N ALA A 167 19.02 9.40 -6.01
CA ALA A 167 19.98 10.03 -6.92
C ALA A 167 20.80 11.15 -6.27
N LYS A 168 20.25 11.79 -5.23
CA LYS A 168 20.93 12.82 -4.42
C LYS A 168 21.61 12.24 -3.17
N GLY A 169 21.64 10.92 -3.00
CA GLY A 169 22.29 10.25 -1.86
C GLY A 169 21.53 10.36 -0.54
N THR A 170 20.20 10.47 -0.58
CA THR A 170 19.34 10.61 0.62
C THR A 170 18.30 9.48 0.73
N GLU A 171 17.77 9.28 1.94
CA GLU A 171 16.89 8.16 2.27
C GLU A 171 15.42 8.37 1.87
N ASP A 172 14.95 9.61 1.86
CA ASP A 172 13.56 9.95 1.53
C ASP A 172 13.48 11.36 0.91
N ALA A 173 12.30 11.73 0.41
CA ALA A 173 12.01 13.07 -0.05
C ALA A 173 10.80 13.65 0.68
N LEU A 174 10.80 14.96 0.90
CA LEU A 174 9.65 15.73 1.35
C LEU A 174 8.92 16.32 0.14
N TRP A 175 7.60 16.22 0.19
CA TRP A 175 6.71 16.69 -0.84
C TRP A 175 5.94 17.91 -0.35
N TYR A 176 5.73 18.86 -1.26
CA TYR A 176 4.99 20.09 -1.00
C TYR A 176 3.83 20.21 -1.98
N THR A 177 2.74 20.87 -1.54
CA THR A 177 1.64 21.23 -2.42
C THR A 177 2.02 22.36 -3.39
N ASN A 178 1.23 22.56 -4.45
CA ASN A 178 1.37 23.69 -5.37
C ASN A 178 1.35 25.06 -4.65
N GLU A 179 0.68 25.18 -3.50
CA GLU A 179 0.65 26.36 -2.61
C GLU A 179 1.87 26.48 -1.68
N ASN A 180 2.86 25.59 -1.78
CA ASN A 180 4.04 25.51 -0.89
C ASN A 180 3.72 25.11 0.57
N LEU A 181 2.67 24.34 0.79
CA LEU A 181 2.44 23.71 2.09
C LEU A 181 3.18 22.37 2.15
N LEU A 182 3.80 22.07 3.29
CA LEU A 182 4.41 20.76 3.54
C LEU A 182 3.29 19.70 3.56
N ALA A 183 3.42 18.63 2.77
CA ALA A 183 2.42 17.58 2.67
C ALA A 183 2.84 16.32 3.44
N GLU A 184 3.82 15.58 2.92
CA GLU A 184 4.29 14.32 3.48
C GLU A 184 5.64 13.93 2.89
N SER A 185 6.14 12.73 3.21
CA SER A 185 7.28 12.11 2.53
C SER A 185 6.82 11.20 1.38
N CYS A 186 7.74 10.48 0.73
CA CYS A 186 7.37 9.54 -0.33
C CYS A 186 6.38 8.47 0.18
N PHE A 187 6.57 8.00 1.41
CA PHE A 187 5.85 6.83 1.96
C PHE A 187 5.34 7.01 3.39
N SER A 188 5.54 8.18 4.00
CA SER A 188 5.22 8.46 5.40
C SER A 188 4.65 9.85 5.58
N ASN A 189 3.74 10.02 6.54
CA ASN A 189 3.41 11.36 7.04
C ASN A 189 4.62 12.00 7.73
N VAL A 190 4.65 13.33 7.79
CA VAL A 190 5.72 14.11 8.43
C VAL A 190 5.21 14.83 9.68
N PHE A 191 6.01 14.81 10.73
CA PHE A 191 5.73 15.52 11.98
C PHE A 191 6.91 16.45 12.31
N LEU A 192 6.62 17.65 12.78
CA LEU A 192 7.62 18.62 13.25
C LEU A 192 7.42 18.85 14.75
N VAL A 193 8.52 19.00 15.48
CA VAL A 193 8.47 19.38 16.89
C VAL A 193 9.16 20.73 17.03
N LEU A 194 8.39 21.76 17.39
CA LEU A 194 8.87 23.13 17.57
C LEU A 194 8.46 23.58 18.98
N ASP A 195 9.42 24.01 19.79
CA ASP A 195 9.21 24.48 21.16
C ASP A 195 8.36 23.51 22.02
N GLY A 196 8.55 22.20 21.83
CA GLY A 196 7.84 21.15 22.55
C GLY A 196 6.43 20.84 22.02
N VAL A 197 5.98 21.51 20.96
CA VAL A 197 4.68 21.29 20.31
C VAL A 197 4.85 20.47 19.05
N VAL A 198 3.98 19.47 18.86
CA VAL A 198 3.96 18.61 17.68
C VAL A 198 3.02 19.19 16.62
N TYR A 199 3.55 19.39 15.42
CA TYR A 199 2.84 19.82 14.23
C TYR A 199 2.86 18.72 13.18
N THR A 200 1.78 18.60 12.41
CA THR A 200 1.69 17.74 11.23
C THR A 200 0.79 18.43 10.21
N PRO A 201 1.01 18.22 8.91
CA PRO A 201 0.07 18.67 7.89
C PRO A 201 -1.36 18.16 8.17
N PRO A 202 -2.39 18.99 7.93
CA PRO A 202 -3.79 18.60 8.03
C PRO A 202 -4.14 17.38 7.18
N ARG A 203 -5.16 16.63 7.59
CA ARG A 203 -5.63 15.42 6.86
C ARG A 203 -6.22 15.71 5.49
N ASP A 204 -6.55 16.95 5.20
CA ASP A 204 -7.05 17.42 3.90
C ASP A 204 -5.94 17.99 3.00
N THR A 205 -4.68 17.92 3.44
CA THR A 205 -3.51 18.24 2.62
C THR A 205 -3.19 17.08 1.69
N PRO A 206 -3.15 17.28 0.35
CA PRO A 206 -2.88 16.27 -0.67
C PRO A 206 -1.80 15.25 -0.28
#